data_AF-A0A0F5FV18-F1
#
_entry.id   AF-A0A0F5FV18-F1
#
_cell.length_a   1.000
_cell.length_b   1.000
_cell.length_c   1.000
_cell.angle_alpha   90.00
_cell.angle_beta   90.00
_cell.angle_gamma   90.00
#
_symmetry.space_group_name_H-M   'P 1'
#
loop_
_entity.id
_entity.type
_entity.pdbx_description
1 polymer ?
#
loop_
_entity_poly.entity_id
_entity_poly.type
_entity_poly.pdbx_seq_one_letter_code
_entity_poly.pdbx_strand_id
1 'polypeptide(L)' 'MGDVINLAEIRERNMMPDPDCVTEDAQGIPLYCFAIDYWHGESCFTLTLWAYSWEDAEARLKAIRSTGAVVGKIVSVTPL' A
#
# COMPACT_ATOMS: atom_id res chain seq x y z
N MET A 1 -20.91 -4.08 -32.66
CA MET A 1 -20.30 -5.37 -32.32
C MET A 1 -19.83 -5.21 -30.89
N GLY A 2 -20.63 -5.69 -29.92
CA GLY A 2 -20.34 -5.47 -28.50
C GLY A 2 -19.15 -6.32 -28.11
N ASP A 3 -18.10 -5.68 -27.59
CA ASP A 3 -16.98 -6.39 -26.97
C ASP A 3 -17.52 -7.26 -25.84
N VAL A 4 -17.36 -8.57 -25.96
CA VAL A 4 -17.70 -9.51 -24.91
C VAL A 4 -16.65 -9.31 -23.83
N ILE A 5 -17.04 -8.58 -22.78
CA ILE A 5 -16.18 -8.34 -21.63
C ILE A 5 -15.96 -9.67 -20.89
N ASN A 6 -14.75 -10.20 -20.95
CA ASN A 6 -14.36 -11.37 -20.17
C ASN A 6 -14.17 -10.95 -18.70
N LEU A 7 -15.20 -11.22 -17.90
CA LEU A 7 -15.22 -10.92 -16.47
C LEU A 7 -14.17 -11.69 -15.67
N ALA A 8 -13.63 -12.81 -16.19
CA ALA A 8 -12.55 -13.55 -15.55
C ALA A 8 -11.21 -12.80 -15.67
N GLU A 9 -10.87 -12.34 -16.88
CA GLU A 9 -9.64 -11.54 -17.11
C GLU A 9 -9.66 -10.21 -16.36
N ILE A 10 -10.82 -9.56 -16.23
CA ILE A 10 -10.95 -8.35 -15.40
C ILE A 10 -10.73 -8.66 -13.91
N ARG A 11 -11.22 -9.81 -13.43
CA ARG A 11 -11.00 -10.22 -12.04
C ARG A 11 -9.53 -10.51 -11.77
N GLU A 12 -8.85 -11.20 -12.68
CA GLU A 12 -7.41 -11.48 -12.55
C GLU A 12 -6.59 -10.19 -12.63
N ARG A 13 -6.93 -9.26 -13.54
CA ARG A 13 -6.29 -7.94 -13.62
C ARG A 13 -6.50 -7.12 -12.35
N ASN A 14 -7.67 -7.20 -11.72
CA ASN A 14 -7.96 -6.53 -10.45
C ASN A 14 -7.28 -7.21 -9.24
N MET A 15 -6.80 -8.45 -9.39
CA MET A 15 -5.99 -9.12 -8.35
C MET A 15 -4.52 -8.73 -8.45
N MET A 16 -4.06 -8.23 -9.60
CA MET A 16 -2.71 -7.69 -9.75
C MET A 16 -2.68 -6.25 -9.20
N PRO A 17 -1.66 -5.89 -8.40
CA PRO A 17 -1.51 -4.52 -7.94
C PRO A 17 -1.32 -3.58 -9.13
N ASP A 18 -1.93 -2.40 -9.04
CA ASP A 18 -1.72 -1.32 -10.02
C ASP A 18 -0.22 -1.02 -10.16
N PRO A 19 0.30 -0.69 -11.36
CA PRO A 19 1.69 -0.27 -11.54
C PRO A 19 2.15 0.79 -10.53
N ASP A 20 1.29 1.74 -10.16
CA ASP A 20 1.61 2.79 -9.17
C ASP A 20 1.69 2.24 -7.73
N CYS A 21 1.21 1.02 -7.50
CA CYS A 21 1.25 0.29 -6.24
C CYS A 21 2.35 -0.79 -6.21
N VAL A 22 3.27 -0.76 -7.18
CA VAL A 22 4.47 -1.60 -7.22
C VAL A 22 5.69 -0.70 -7.36
N THR A 23 6.70 -0.94 -6.53
CA THR A 23 8.01 -0.29 -6.66
C THR A 23 9.11 -1.32 -6.46
N GLU A 24 10.37 -0.95 -6.67
CA GLU A 24 11.52 -1.83 -6.45
C GLU A 24 12.43 -1.22 -5.38
N ASP A 25 13.04 -2.07 -4.57
CA ASP A 25 14.10 -1.62 -3.67
C ASP A 25 15.44 -1.41 -4.41
N ALA A 26 16.48 -1.03 -3.66
CA ALA A 26 17.81 -0.79 -4.22
C ALA A 26 18.47 -2.05 -4.86
N GLN A 27 17.93 -3.24 -4.62
CA GLN A 27 18.40 -4.52 -5.15
C GLN A 27 17.50 -5.04 -6.28
N GLY A 28 16.46 -4.29 -6.67
CA GLY A 28 15.50 -4.70 -7.70
C GLY A 28 14.45 -5.68 -7.19
N ILE A 29 14.25 -5.81 -5.86
CA ILE A 29 13.22 -6.68 -5.29
C ILE A 29 11.90 -5.90 -5.25
N PRO A 30 10.80 -6.47 -5.78
CA PRO A 30 9.52 -5.79 -5.81
C PRO A 30 8.93 -5.59 -4.41
N LEU A 31 8.48 -4.37 -4.16
CA LEU A 31 7.70 -3.92 -3.01
C LEU A 31 6.29 -3.58 -3.50
N TYR A 32 5.29 -3.97 -2.71
CA TYR A 32 3.89 -3.72 -2.99
C TYR A 32 3.32 -2.74 -1.96
N CYS A 33 2.44 -1.85 -2.41
CA CYS A 33 1.75 -0.90 -1.55
C CYS A 33 0.57 -1.59 -0.85
N PHE A 34 0.65 -1.74 0.47
CA PHE A 34 -0.42 -2.27 1.31
C PHE A 34 -1.15 -1.13 2.02
N ALA A 35 -2.48 -1.18 2.00
CA ALA A 35 -3.31 -0.39 2.91
C ALA A 35 -3.44 -1.12 4.25
N ILE A 36 -3.27 -0.40 5.35
CA ILE A 36 -3.42 -0.91 6.72
C ILE A 36 -4.41 -0.05 7.50
N ASP A 37 -5.38 -0.71 8.12
CA ASP A 37 -6.32 -0.08 9.02
C ASP A 37 -5.87 -0.21 10.47
N TYR A 38 -6.03 0.87 11.22
CA TYR A 38 -5.87 0.86 12.66
C TYR A 38 -6.89 1.76 13.34
N TRP A 39 -7.28 1.34 14.54
CA TRP A 39 -8.24 2.05 15.35
C TRP A 39 -7.53 2.94 16.36
N HIS A 40 -8.03 4.16 16.51
CA HIS A 40 -7.63 5.07 17.56
C HIS A 40 -8.90 5.63 18.23
N GLY A 41 -9.26 5.05 19.37
CA GLY A 41 -10.56 5.25 19.99
C GLY A 41 -11.67 4.64 19.12
N GLU A 42 -12.69 5.43 18.81
CA GLU A 42 -13.82 5.04 17.94
C GLU A 42 -13.59 5.36 16.47
N SER A 43 -12.43 5.92 16.11
CA SER A 43 -12.10 6.29 14.74
C SER A 43 -11.18 5.25 14.10
N CYS A 44 -11.51 4.85 12.87
CA CYS A 44 -10.65 4.03 12.03
C CYS A 44 -9.84 4.93 11.08
N PHE A 45 -8.54 4.68 11.00
CA PHE A 45 -7.62 5.37 10.11
C PHE A 45 -6.94 4.36 9.20
N THR A 46 -6.73 4.75 7.95
CA THR A 46 -6.00 3.95 6.97
C THR A 46 -4.67 4.61 6.64
N LEU A 47 -3.59 3.84 6.68
CA LEU A 47 -2.27 4.25 6.20
C LEU A 47 -1.85 3.35 5.04
N THR A 48 -0.90 3.80 4.24
CA THR A 48 -0.21 2.95 3.27
C THR A 48 1.20 2.62 3.76
N LEU A 49 1.65 1.41 3.48
CA LEU A 49 3.03 0.97 3.71
C LEU A 49 3.52 0.12 2.53
N TRP A 50 4.81 0.20 2.24
CA TRP A 50 5.45 -0.65 1.25
C TRP A 50 6.03 -1.90 1.93
N ALA A 51 5.73 -3.09 1.40
CA ALA A 51 6.21 -4.37 1.92
C ALA A 51 6.41 -5.40 0.81
N TYR A 52 7.25 -6.39 1.07
CA TYR A 52 7.59 -7.44 0.09
C TYR A 52 6.50 -8.51 -0.04
N SER A 53 5.72 -8.71 1.02
CA SER A 53 4.68 -9.73 1.10
C SER A 53 3.66 -9.33 2.16
N TRP A 54 2.54 -10.07 2.23
CA TRP A 54 1.55 -9.90 3.29
C TRP A 54 2.16 -10.11 4.69
N GLU A 55 3.02 -11.13 4.84
CA GLU A 55 3.70 -11.42 6.10
C GLU A 55 4.63 -10.27 6.53
N ASP A 56 5.40 -9.70 5.59
CA ASP A 56 6.23 -8.52 5.84
C ASP A 56 5.38 -7.29 6.20
N ALA A 57 4.23 -7.11 5.54
CA ALA A 57 3.29 -6.02 5.85
C ALA A 57 2.76 -6.12 7.28
N GLU A 58 2.36 -7.32 7.73
CA GLU A 58 1.91 -7.55 9.11
C GLU A 58 3.05 -7.35 10.13
N ALA A 59 4.26 -7.82 9.81
CA ALA A 59 5.43 -7.62 10.66
C ALA A 59 5.75 -6.12 10.83
N ARG A 60 5.70 -5.34 9.75
CA ARG A 60 5.90 -3.88 9.78
C ARG A 60 4.79 -3.16 10.55
N LEU A 61 3.52 -3.54 10.36
CA LEU A 61 2.39 -3.00 11.14
C LEU A 61 2.60 -3.24 12.64
N LYS A 62 3.03 -4.45 13.02
CA LYS A 62 3.35 -4.78 14.42
C LYS A 62 4.48 -3.90 14.95
N ALA A 63 5.54 -3.69 14.18
CA ALA A 63 6.64 -2.80 14.55
C ALA A 63 6.15 -1.35 14.74
N ILE A 64 5.35 -0.81 13.82
CA ILE A 64 4.77 0.54 13.91
C ILE A 64 3.98 0.71 15.22
N ARG A 65 3.14 -0.27 15.59
CA ARG A 65 2.35 -0.20 16.83
C ARG A 65 3.21 -0.17 18.10
N SER A 66 4.39 -0.78 18.06
CA SER A 66 5.28 -0.88 19.24
C SER A 66 6.34 0.21 19.31
N THR A 67 6.83 0.70 18.17
CA THR A 67 8.02 1.58 18.11
C THR A 67 7.82 2.84 17.28
N GLY A 68 6.61 3.07 16.74
CA GLY A 68 6.31 4.24 15.91
C GLY A 68 6.48 5.56 16.68
N ALA A 69 7.05 6.55 16.03
CA ALA A 69 7.22 7.90 16.58
C ALA A 69 6.93 8.95 15.49
N VAL A 70 6.38 10.10 15.91
CA VAL A 70 6.19 11.25 15.02
C VAL A 70 7.53 11.97 14.85
N VAL A 71 8.05 12.01 13.62
CA VAL A 71 9.38 12.59 13.32
C VAL A 71 9.32 14.02 12.77
N GLY A 72 8.13 14.50 12.39
CA GLY A 72 7.95 15.83 11.84
C GLY A 72 6.66 15.97 11.05
N LYS A 73 6.53 17.12 10.37
CA LYS A 73 5.41 17.43 9.48
C LYS A 73 5.88 17.34 8.03
N ILE A 74 5.15 16.61 7.19
CA ILE A 74 5.36 16.61 5.74
C ILE A 74 4.83 17.93 5.17
N VAL A 75 5.63 18.59 4.35
CA VAL A 75 5.27 19.81 3.63
C VAL A 75 5.52 19.59 2.15
N SER A 76 4.56 19.94 1.30
CA SER A 76 4.75 20.02 -0.15
C SER A 76 4.84 21.49 -0.56
N VAL A 77 5.68 21.78 -1.55
CA VAL A 77 5.80 23.10 -2.17
C VAL A 77 5.49 22.92 -3.64
N THR A 78 4.47 23.62 -4.12
CA THR A 78 4.17 23.70 -5.56
C THR A 78 4.91 24.93 -6.12
N PRO A 79 5.86 24.77 -7.06
CA PRO A 79 6.49 25.90 -7.71
C PRO A 79 5.45 26.71 -8.51
N LEU A 80 5.54 28.04 -8.43
CA LEU A 80 4.74 28.99 -9.22
C LEU A 80 5.28 29.12 -10.65
#